data_AF-A0A0L8BFV9-F1
#
_entry.id   AF-A0A0L8BFV9-F1
#
_cell.length_a   1.000
_cell.length_b   1.000
_cell.length_c   1.000
_cell.angle_alpha   90.00
_cell.angle_beta   90.00
_cell.angle_gamma   90.00
#
_symmetry.space_group_name_H-M   'P 1'
#
loop_
_entity.id
_entity.type
_entity.pdbx_description
1 polymer ?
#
loop_
_entity_poly.entity_id
_entity_poly.type
_entity_poly.pdbx_seq_one_letter_code
_entity_poly.pdbx_strand_id
1 'polypeptide(L)'
;MIEIVSIENITRTSSNTMFNVKGIIKISGVEYPVEHGYSPDDPHGLSPVLKDWIEDHPEFPIGAYAPPPPPTLEELRAQMPPLTARQLRLGLVGHGISLSSVTVTIEAMPPGPEKEKAQIEWEYATTFSRMHPLIATVGAALNLTDMQIDAMWRAAMQL
;
A
#
# COMPACT_ATOMS: atom_id res chain seq x y z
N MET A 1 -26.99 19.57 12.30
CA MET A 1 -26.21 20.77 11.93
C MET A 1 -24.76 20.36 11.88
N ILE A 2 -24.03 20.78 10.85
CA ILE A 2 -22.59 20.54 10.69
C ILE A 2 -21.90 21.86 11.03
N GLU A 3 -20.90 21.80 11.88
CA GLU A 3 -20.13 22.97 12.33
C GLU A 3 -18.63 22.69 12.21
N ILE A 4 -17.84 23.70 11.86
CA ILE A 4 -16.38 23.61 11.88
C ILE A 4 -15.90 23.93 13.29
N VAL A 5 -15.18 22.98 13.91
CA VAL A 5 -14.56 23.18 15.23
C VAL A 5 -13.17 23.77 15.06
N SER A 6 -12.38 23.22 14.14
CA SER A 6 -11.06 23.73 13.79
C SER A 6 -10.66 23.30 12.38
N ILE A 7 -9.88 24.13 11.70
CA ILE A 7 -9.20 23.78 10.45
C ILE A 7 -7.70 23.72 10.72
N GLU A 8 -7.09 22.57 10.42
CA GLU A 8 -5.67 22.34 10.58
C GLU A 8 -4.90 22.70 9.32
N ASN A 9 -5.47 22.40 8.15
CA ASN A 9 -4.80 22.60 6.87
C ASN A 9 -5.80 22.76 5.72
N ILE A 10 -5.49 23.65 4.78
CA ILE A 10 -6.17 23.79 3.50
C ILE A 10 -5.12 23.75 2.40
N THR A 11 -5.26 22.84 1.45
CA THR A 11 -4.35 22.72 0.31
C THR A 11 -5.14 22.70 -0.99
N ARG A 12 -4.61 23.32 -2.05
CA ARG A 12 -5.18 23.18 -3.39
C ARG A 12 -5.04 21.72 -3.85
N THR A 13 -5.99 21.23 -4.63
CA THR A 13 -5.84 19.95 -5.34
C THR A 13 -5.10 20.15 -6.67
N SER A 14 -4.78 19.03 -7.35
CA SER A 14 -4.17 19.05 -8.68
C SER A 14 -5.01 19.77 -9.75
N SER A 15 -6.34 19.82 -9.59
CA SER A 15 -7.23 20.52 -10.52
C SER A 15 -7.28 22.03 -10.30
N ASN A 16 -6.74 22.52 -9.17
CA ASN A 16 -6.77 23.93 -8.74
C ASN A 16 -8.18 24.53 -8.54
N THR A 17 -9.23 23.75 -8.79
CA THR A 17 -10.66 24.09 -8.61
C THR A 17 -11.26 23.50 -7.34
N MET A 18 -10.52 22.61 -6.68
CA MET A 18 -10.88 22.01 -5.41
C MET A 18 -9.76 22.22 -4.40
N PHE A 19 -10.09 22.07 -3.13
CA PHE A 19 -9.14 22.10 -2.03
C PHE A 19 -9.31 20.83 -1.19
N ASN A 20 -8.24 20.34 -0.59
CA ASN A 20 -8.32 19.37 0.49
C ASN A 20 -8.27 20.12 1.81
N VAL A 21 -9.27 19.91 2.64
CA VAL A 21 -9.37 20.48 3.98
C VAL A 21 -9.22 19.39 5.01
N LYS A 22 -8.33 19.63 5.98
CA LYS A 22 -8.16 18.78 7.15
C LYS A 22 -8.52 19.56 8.40
N GLY A 23 -9.29 18.95 9.29
CA GLY A 23 -9.69 19.58 10.54
C GLY A 23 -10.65 18.73 11.37
N ILE A 24 -11.33 19.38 12.30
CA ILE A 24 -12.35 18.79 13.16
C ILE A 24 -13.69 19.46 12.87
N ILE A 25 -14.70 18.63 12.61
CA ILE A 25 -16.08 19.07 12.43
C ILE A 25 -16.96 18.48 13.53
N LYS A 26 -18.08 19.13 13.82
CA LYS A 26 -19.11 18.65 14.73
C LYS A 26 -20.36 18.33 13.95
N ILE A 27 -20.86 17.10 14.09
CA ILE A 27 -22.13 16.66 13.51
C ILE A 27 -23.04 16.24 14.66
N SER A 28 -24.17 16.92 14.82
CA SER A 28 -25.16 16.61 15.87
C SER A 28 -24.55 16.54 17.29
N GLY A 29 -23.59 17.42 17.58
CA GLY A 29 -22.93 17.52 18.88
C GLY A 29 -21.71 16.61 19.06
N VAL A 30 -21.40 15.72 18.11
CA VAL A 30 -20.25 14.81 18.17
C VAL A 30 -19.14 15.30 17.23
N GLU A 31 -17.90 15.31 17.72
CA GLU A 31 -16.73 15.77 16.96
C GLU A 31 -16.10 14.63 16.16
N TYR A 32 -15.70 14.93 14.93
CA TYR A 32 -15.09 13.99 14.00
C TYR A 32 -13.88 14.65 13.32
N PRO A 33 -12.73 13.96 13.24
CA PRO A 33 -11.67 14.38 12.34
C PRO A 33 -12.15 14.19 10.89
N VAL A 34 -11.81 15.13 10.02
CA VAL A 34 -12.19 15.07 8.61
C VAL A 34 -10.99 15.42 7.72
N GLU A 35 -10.84 14.66 6.64
CA GLU A 35 -10.09 15.04 5.45
C GLU A 35 -11.10 15.06 4.29
N HIS A 36 -11.39 16.24 3.75
CA HIS A 36 -12.48 16.45 2.81
C HIS A 36 -12.01 17.19 1.56
N GLY A 37 -12.41 16.68 0.39
CA GLY A 37 -12.32 17.42 -0.86
C GLY A 37 -13.44 18.45 -0.92
N TYR A 38 -13.08 19.72 -0.92
CA TYR A 38 -13.96 20.87 -0.99
C TYR A 38 -13.95 21.46 -2.39
N SER A 39 -15.14 21.68 -2.96
CA SER A 39 -15.33 22.52 -4.14
C SER A 39 -16.14 23.76 -3.74
N PRO A 40 -15.68 24.99 -4.03
CA PRO A 40 -16.40 26.23 -3.70
C PRO A 40 -17.80 26.36 -4.34
N ASP A 41 -18.05 25.58 -5.39
CA ASP A 41 -19.29 25.59 -6.15
C ASP A 41 -20.26 24.46 -5.72
N ASP A 42 -19.86 23.59 -4.79
CA ASP A 42 -20.71 22.51 -4.28
C ASP A 42 -21.67 23.03 -3.18
N PRO A 43 -23.00 22.99 -3.39
CA PRO A 43 -23.97 23.53 -2.44
C PRO A 43 -24.36 22.55 -1.33
N HIS A 44 -23.73 21.37 -1.22
CA HIS A 44 -24.17 20.31 -0.32
C HIS A 44 -23.18 19.96 0.80
N GLY A 45 -23.71 19.38 1.88
CA GLY A 45 -22.91 18.79 2.95
C GLY A 45 -22.02 19.80 3.67
N LEU A 46 -20.72 19.51 3.71
CA LEU A 46 -19.72 20.34 4.40
C LEU A 46 -19.24 21.52 3.52
N SER A 47 -19.44 21.46 2.20
CA SER A 47 -18.91 22.45 1.25
C SER A 47 -19.40 23.89 1.51
N PRO A 48 -20.69 24.17 1.76
CA PRO A 48 -21.14 25.52 2.09
C PRO A 48 -20.53 26.06 3.39
N VAL A 49 -20.43 25.21 4.43
CA VAL A 49 -19.89 25.60 5.73
C VAL A 49 -18.39 25.92 5.62
N LEU A 50 -17.65 25.15 4.81
CA LEU A 50 -16.24 25.41 4.52
C LEU A 50 -16.04 26.69 3.70
N LYS A 51 -16.93 26.95 2.74
CA LYS A 51 -16.90 28.18 1.95
C LYS A 51 -17.02 29.41 2.84
N ASP A 52 -18.07 29.46 3.67
CA ASP A 52 -18.32 30.57 4.59
C ASP A 52 -17.11 30.76 5.53
N TRP A 53 -16.58 29.67 6.09
CA TRP A 53 -15.41 29.74 6.97
C TRP A 53 -14.16 30.28 6.27
N ILE A 54 -13.87 29.87 5.03
CA ILE A 54 -12.71 30.36 4.27
C ILE A 54 -12.87 31.85 3.93
N GLU A 55 -14.08 32.29 3.60
CA GLU A 55 -14.38 33.70 3.34
C GLU A 55 -14.20 34.57 4.61
N ASP A 56 -14.55 34.02 5.78
CA ASP A 56 -14.38 34.68 7.08
C ASP A 56 -12.93 34.66 7.62
N HIS A 57 -12.04 33.82 7.08
CA HIS A 57 -10.64 33.67 7.52
C HIS A 57 -9.63 33.87 6.35
N PRO A 58 -9.60 35.04 5.71
CA PRO A 58 -8.74 35.31 4.55
C PRO A 58 -7.23 35.23 4.85
N GLU A 59 -6.83 35.34 6.11
CA GLU A 59 -5.45 35.20 6.57
C GLU A 59 -4.99 33.75 6.70
N PHE A 60 -5.91 32.77 6.67
CA PHE A 60 -5.54 31.38 6.81
C PHE A 60 -4.78 30.90 5.56
N PRO A 61 -3.56 30.35 5.70
CA PRO A 61 -2.74 30.01 4.55
C PRO A 61 -3.35 28.84 3.76
N ILE A 62 -3.54 29.05 2.46
CA ILE A 62 -3.89 27.99 1.52
C ILE A 62 -2.61 27.45 0.90
N GLY A 63 -2.22 26.23 1.30
CA GLY A 63 -1.07 25.54 0.74
C GLY A 63 -1.25 25.21 -0.75
N ALA A 64 -0.15 25.24 -1.50
CA ALA A 64 -0.12 24.70 -2.85
C ALA A 64 -0.33 23.18 -2.83
N TYR A 65 -0.85 22.63 -3.92
CA TYR A 65 -0.88 21.18 -4.10
C TYR A 65 0.55 20.63 -4.06
N ALA A 66 0.79 19.66 -3.19
CA ALA A 66 1.96 18.80 -3.23
C ALA A 66 1.48 17.38 -3.60
N PRO A 67 1.92 16.81 -4.74
CA PRO A 67 1.60 15.42 -5.04
C PRO A 67 2.16 14.51 -3.96
N PRO A 68 1.47 13.40 -3.63
CA PRO A 68 2.03 12.40 -2.74
C PRO A 68 3.36 11.90 -3.33
N PRO A 69 4.34 11.53 -2.49
CA PRO A 69 5.57 10.93 -2.99
C PRO A 69 5.24 9.68 -3.81
N PRO A 70 6.02 9.39 -4.87
CA PRO A 70 5.86 8.14 -5.61
C PRO A 70 6.06 6.94 -4.66
N PRO A 71 5.35 5.82 -4.88
CA PRO A 71 5.49 4.65 -4.04
C PRO A 71 6.93 4.13 -4.08
N THR A 72 7.41 3.70 -2.91
CA THR A 72 8.68 3.01 -2.73
C THR A 72 8.67 1.64 -3.41
N LEU A 73 9.85 1.06 -3.64
CA LEU A 73 9.96 -0.29 -4.20
C LEU A 73 9.29 -1.36 -3.33
N GLU A 74 9.32 -1.18 -2.01
CA GLU A 74 8.67 -2.11 -1.07
C GLU A 74 7.14 -2.02 -1.18
N GLU A 75 6.58 -0.81 -1.25
CA GLU A 75 5.14 -0.61 -1.47
C GLU A 75 4.70 -1.19 -2.82
N LEU A 76 5.52 -1.03 -3.87
CA LEU A 76 5.25 -1.64 -5.17
C LEU A 76 5.25 -3.17 -5.12
N ARG A 77 6.15 -3.78 -4.34
CA ARG A 77 6.17 -5.24 -4.11
C ARG A 77 4.97 -5.71 -3.31
N ALA A 78 4.55 -4.95 -2.29
CA ALA A 78 3.35 -5.25 -1.51
C ALA A 78 2.08 -5.21 -2.36
N GLN A 79 2.05 -4.39 -3.42
CA GLN A 79 0.94 -4.30 -4.37
C GLN A 79 0.97 -5.37 -5.47
N MET A 80 2.03 -6.18 -5.58
CA MET A 80 2.08 -7.23 -6.60
C MET A 80 1.01 -8.29 -6.32
N PRO A 81 0.23 -8.72 -7.33
CA PRO A 81 -0.73 -9.79 -7.16
C PRO A 81 -0.05 -11.07 -6.64
N PRO A 82 -0.73 -11.82 -5.75
CA PRO A 82 -0.19 -13.08 -5.26
C PRO A 82 -0.10 -14.09 -6.41
N LEU A 83 0.94 -14.93 -6.37
CA LEU A 83 1.04 -16.09 -7.24
C LEU A 83 0.32 -17.27 -6.61
N THR A 84 -0.34 -18.09 -7.41
CA THR A 84 -0.70 -19.44 -6.97
C THR A 84 0.57 -20.27 -6.74
N ALA A 85 0.49 -21.30 -5.91
CA ALA A 85 1.61 -22.22 -5.69
C ALA A 85 2.08 -22.87 -7.00
N ARG A 86 1.16 -23.15 -7.93
CA ARG A 86 1.47 -23.65 -9.28
C ARG A 86 2.30 -22.63 -10.07
N GLN A 87 1.86 -21.37 -10.13
CA GLN A 87 2.56 -20.30 -10.84
C GLN A 87 3.98 -20.09 -10.30
N LEU A 88 4.13 -20.00 -8.98
CA LEU A 88 5.44 -19.85 -8.35
C LEU A 88 6.37 -21.02 -8.73
N ARG A 89 5.90 -22.27 -8.58
CA ARG A 89 6.69 -23.47 -8.85
C ARG A 89 7.07 -23.60 -10.33
N LEU A 90 6.14 -23.32 -11.24
CA LEU A 90 6.44 -23.30 -12.68
C LEU A 90 7.39 -22.16 -13.05
N GLY A 91 7.24 -20.99 -12.44
CA GLY A 91 8.13 -19.85 -12.62
C GLY A 91 9.56 -20.15 -12.21
N LEU A 92 9.76 -20.81 -11.06
CA LEU A 92 11.07 -21.28 -10.60
C LEU A 92 11.70 -22.25 -11.60
N VAL A 93 10.98 -23.29 -12.00
CA VAL A 93 11.46 -24.30 -12.95
C VAL A 93 11.78 -23.68 -14.31
N GLY A 94 10.94 -22.76 -14.79
CA GLY A 94 11.15 -22.04 -16.05
C GLY A 94 12.43 -21.17 -16.07
N HIS A 95 12.93 -20.78 -14.89
CA HIS A 95 14.18 -20.04 -14.72
C HIS A 95 15.35 -20.94 -14.30
N GLY A 96 15.21 -22.27 -14.42
CA GLY A 96 16.27 -23.23 -14.10
C GLY A 96 16.47 -23.49 -12.60
N ILE A 97 15.57 -23.02 -11.74
CA ILE A 97 15.62 -23.27 -10.30
C ILE A 97 14.80 -24.51 -9.98
N SER A 98 15.48 -25.57 -9.56
CA SER A 98 14.81 -26.82 -9.18
C SER A 98 14.03 -26.65 -7.87
N LEU A 99 12.87 -27.29 -7.77
CA LEU A 99 12.09 -27.30 -6.51
C LEU A 99 12.86 -27.99 -5.38
N SER A 100 13.70 -28.98 -5.70
CA SER A 100 14.63 -29.61 -4.77
C SER A 100 15.62 -28.61 -4.16
N SER A 101 16.10 -27.63 -4.93
CA SER A 101 16.99 -26.59 -4.40
C SER A 101 16.28 -25.76 -3.33
N VAL A 102 15.00 -25.44 -3.52
CA VAL A 102 14.19 -24.73 -2.51
C VAL A 102 14.01 -25.58 -1.25
N THR A 103 13.68 -26.87 -1.40
CA THR A 103 13.56 -27.79 -0.26
C THR A 103 14.87 -27.88 0.52
N VAL A 104 16.01 -28.06 -0.15
CA VAL A 104 17.34 -28.11 0.49
C VAL A 104 17.65 -26.81 1.24
N THR A 105 17.31 -25.66 0.66
CA THR A 105 17.44 -24.35 1.32
C THR A 105 16.64 -24.28 2.61
N ILE A 106 15.38 -24.71 2.60
CA ILE A 106 14.52 -24.72 3.78
C ILE A 106 15.04 -25.72 4.83
N GLU A 107 15.52 -26.89 4.39
CA GLU A 107 16.11 -27.90 5.28
C GLU A 107 17.41 -27.43 5.93
N ALA A 108 18.17 -26.53 5.29
CA ALA A 108 19.39 -25.95 5.84
C ALA A 108 19.13 -24.86 6.90
N MET A 109 17.88 -24.41 7.07
CA MET A 109 17.54 -23.44 8.12
C MET A 109 17.82 -24.02 9.52
N PRO A 110 18.17 -23.16 10.51
CA PRO A 110 18.31 -23.58 11.90
C PRO A 110 17.03 -24.25 12.42
N PRO A 111 17.15 -25.27 13.31
CA PRO A 111 15.98 -25.91 13.89
C PRO A 111 15.17 -24.89 14.72
N GLY A 112 13.85 -24.96 14.60
CA GLY A 112 12.92 -24.11 15.36
C GLY A 112 11.68 -23.72 14.56
N PRO A 113 10.82 -22.87 15.15
CA PRO A 113 9.50 -22.54 14.59
C PRO A 113 9.54 -21.93 13.18
N GLU A 114 10.56 -21.13 12.86
CA GLU A 114 10.67 -20.51 11.55
C GLU A 114 10.96 -21.50 10.42
N LYS A 115 11.75 -22.55 10.70
CA LYS A 115 11.96 -23.65 9.75
C LYS A 115 10.67 -24.44 9.53
N GLU A 116 9.96 -24.77 10.61
CA GLU A 116 8.69 -25.50 10.53
C GLU A 116 7.65 -24.71 9.73
N LYS A 117 7.52 -23.39 9.99
CA LYS A 117 6.67 -22.50 9.18
C LYS A 117 7.08 -22.49 7.72
N ALA A 118 8.38 -22.32 7.42
CA ALA A 118 8.86 -22.32 6.04
C ALA A 118 8.53 -23.63 5.31
N GLN A 119 8.65 -24.77 5.99
CA GLN A 119 8.26 -26.08 5.46
C GLN A 119 6.75 -26.17 5.21
N ILE A 120 5.93 -25.74 6.18
CA ILE A 120 4.47 -25.74 6.07
C ILE A 120 4.01 -24.84 4.91
N GLU A 121 4.54 -23.62 4.83
CA GLU A 121 4.20 -22.67 3.77
C GLU A 121 4.63 -23.21 2.40
N TRP A 122 5.85 -23.75 2.29
CA TRP A 122 6.31 -24.33 1.03
C TRP A 122 5.49 -25.52 0.56
N GLU A 123 5.03 -26.37 1.49
CA GLU A 123 4.27 -27.58 1.17
C GLU A 123 2.79 -27.26 0.88
N TYR A 124 2.15 -26.48 1.76
CA TYR A 124 0.69 -26.40 1.85
C TYR A 124 0.09 -25.05 1.45
N ALA A 125 0.88 -23.98 1.32
CA ALA A 125 0.31 -22.70 0.90
C ALA A 125 -0.24 -22.81 -0.54
N THR A 126 -1.43 -22.28 -0.74
CA THR A 126 -2.10 -22.26 -2.05
C THR A 126 -1.71 -21.04 -2.87
N THR A 127 -1.29 -19.96 -2.19
CA THR A 127 -0.85 -18.70 -2.79
C THR A 127 0.32 -18.10 -2.01
N PHE A 128 1.15 -17.34 -2.70
CA PHE A 128 2.27 -16.59 -2.11
C PHE A 128 2.18 -15.12 -2.52
N SER A 129 2.42 -14.20 -1.59
CA SER A 129 2.63 -12.79 -1.88
C SER A 129 4.11 -12.50 -2.09
N ARG A 130 4.45 -11.45 -2.85
CA ARG A 130 5.86 -11.08 -3.09
C ARG A 130 6.60 -10.73 -1.79
N MET A 131 5.86 -10.21 -0.81
CA MET A 131 6.34 -9.86 0.53
C MET A 131 6.32 -11.01 1.52
N HIS A 132 5.98 -12.23 1.10
CA HIS A 132 5.93 -13.38 2.00
C HIS A 132 7.35 -13.74 2.52
N PRO A 133 7.55 -13.97 3.84
CA PRO A 133 8.87 -14.21 4.43
C PRO A 133 9.67 -15.34 3.76
N LEU A 134 8.99 -16.44 3.40
CA LEU A 134 9.61 -17.57 2.68
C LEU A 134 10.33 -17.14 1.39
N ILE A 135 9.75 -16.19 0.65
CA ILE A 135 10.30 -15.73 -0.63
C ILE A 135 11.62 -15.00 -0.43
N ALA A 136 11.70 -14.16 0.60
CA ALA A 136 12.93 -13.47 0.96
C ALA A 136 14.02 -14.46 1.43
N THR A 137 13.65 -15.40 2.31
CA THR A 137 14.58 -16.43 2.82
C THR A 137 15.14 -17.30 1.70
N VAL A 138 14.27 -17.83 0.85
CA VAL A 138 14.67 -18.70 -0.27
C VAL A 138 15.44 -17.90 -1.32
N GLY A 139 14.98 -16.69 -1.65
CA GLY A 139 15.66 -15.81 -2.59
C GLY A 139 17.09 -15.50 -2.17
N ALA A 140 17.31 -15.14 -0.92
CA ALA A 140 18.64 -14.87 -0.38
C ALA A 140 19.56 -16.09 -0.43
N ALA A 141 19.06 -17.27 -0.03
CA ALA A 141 19.84 -18.51 -0.03
C ALA A 141 20.18 -19.01 -1.45
N LEU A 142 19.35 -18.69 -2.44
CA LEU A 142 19.61 -18.95 -3.86
C LEU A 142 20.42 -17.83 -4.54
N ASN A 143 20.88 -16.84 -3.77
CA ASN A 143 21.65 -15.69 -4.25
C ASN A 143 20.91 -14.87 -5.34
N LEU A 144 19.59 -14.77 -5.20
CA LEU A 144 18.72 -13.95 -6.05
C LEU A 144 18.60 -12.55 -5.47
N THR A 145 18.80 -11.55 -6.32
CA THR A 145 18.48 -10.16 -5.99
C THR A 145 16.97 -9.93 -6.01
N ASP A 146 16.50 -8.94 -5.26
CA ASP A 146 15.10 -8.54 -5.31
C ASP A 146 14.61 -8.23 -6.73
N MET A 147 15.44 -7.61 -7.56
CA MET A 147 15.09 -7.30 -8.96
C MET A 147 14.89 -8.56 -9.79
N GLN A 148 15.70 -9.61 -9.57
CA GLN A 148 15.52 -10.90 -10.23
C GLN A 148 14.24 -11.57 -9.76
N ILE A 149 13.95 -11.56 -8.45
CA ILE A 149 12.70 -12.11 -7.90
C ILE A 149 11.51 -11.34 -8.49
N ASP A 150 11.56 -10.01 -8.56
CA ASP A 150 10.50 -9.16 -9.13
C ASP A 150 10.26 -9.48 -10.62
N ALA A 151 11.32 -9.74 -11.39
CA ALA A 151 11.22 -10.13 -12.80
C ALA A 151 10.58 -11.52 -12.95
N MET A 152 11.06 -12.50 -12.18
CA MET A 152 10.50 -13.85 -12.15
C MET A 152 9.04 -13.86 -11.69
N TRP A 153 8.68 -13.02 -10.73
CA TRP A 153 7.31 -12.89 -10.22
C TRP A 153 6.35 -12.47 -11.32
N ARG A 154 6.69 -11.40 -12.06
CA ARG A 154 5.86 -10.90 -13.17
C ARG A 154 5.73 -11.92 -14.30
N ALA A 155 6.79 -12.67 -14.60
CA ALA A 155 6.74 -13.74 -15.59
C ALA A 155 5.84 -14.89 -15.12
N ALA A 156 5.96 -15.31 -13.86
CA ALA A 156 5.17 -16.39 -13.27
C ALA A 156 3.66 -16.05 -13.16
N MET A 157 3.30 -14.77 -13.03
CA MET A 157 1.90 -14.32 -13.03
C MET A 157 1.15 -14.69 -14.33
N GLN A 158 1.87 -14.93 -15.43
CA GLN A 158 1.29 -15.26 -16.73
C GLN A 158 1.12 -16.77 -16.98
N LEU A 159 1.47 -17.62 -16.01
CA LEU A 159 1.42 -19.09 -16.11
C LEU A 159 0.15 -19.69 -15.50
#